data_AF-A0A3N5ZDQ9-F1
#
_entry.id   AF-A0A3N5ZDQ9-F1
#
_cell.length_a   1.000
_cell.length_b   1.000
_cell.length_c   1.000
_cell.angle_alpha   90.00
_cell.angle_beta   90.00
_cell.angle_gamma   90.00
#
_symmetry.space_group_name_H-M   'P 1'
#
loop_
_entity.id
_entity.type
_entity.pdbx_description
1 polymer ?
#
loop_
_entity_poly.entity_id
_entity_poly.type
_entity_poly.pdbx_seq_one_letter_code
_entity_poly.pdbx_strand_id
1 'polypeptide(L)' 'MPIQELKAQIARLPEQPGVYLFSNAAGETVYVGKARSLRDRVRSYLGAAGADPKTDALLAEAQGL' A
#
# COMPACT_ATOMS: atom_id res chain seq x y z
N MET A 1 -7.15 5.86 0.24
CA MET A 1 -7.59 4.57 -0.33
C MET A 1 -8.49 3.84 0.67
N PRO A 2 -9.70 3.41 0.31
CA PRO A 2 -10.51 2.55 1.16
C PRO A 2 -9.78 1.24 1.49
N ILE A 3 -9.73 0.84 2.77
CA ILE A 3 -9.11 -0.42 3.24
C ILE A 3 -9.63 -1.64 2.45
N GLN A 4 -10.89 -1.60 2.01
CA GLN A 4 -11.53 -2.66 1.25
C GLN A 4 -10.89 -2.88 -0.13
N GLU A 5 -10.45 -1.81 -0.80
CA GLU A 5 -9.78 -1.88 -2.10
C GLU A 5 -8.38 -2.48 -1.96
N LEU A 6 -7.64 -2.06 -0.92
CA LEU A 6 -6.32 -2.60 -0.60
C LEU A 6 -6.39 -4.12 -0.33
N LYS A 7 -7.43 -4.57 0.39
CA LYS A 7 -7.67 -5.99 0.66
C LYS A 7 -7.86 -6.81 -0.61
N ALA A 8 -8.55 -6.27 -1.62
CA ALA A 8 -8.75 -6.94 -2.91
C ALA A 8 -7.46 -7.03 -3.73
N GLN A 9 -6.61 -5.99 -3.68
CA GLN A 9 -5.32 -5.97 -4.37
C GLN A 9 -4.33 -6.97 -3.77
N ILE A 10 -4.30 -7.12 -2.43
CA ILE A 10 -3.40 -8.06 -1.73
C ILE A 10 -3.52 -9.48 -2.28
N ALA A 11 -4.73 -9.94 -2.60
CA ALA A 11 -4.96 -11.28 -3.12
C ALA A 11 -4.26 -11.53 -4.48
N ARG A 12 -4.00 -10.46 -5.24
CA ARG A 12 -3.34 -10.51 -6.56
C ARG A 12 -1.82 -10.35 -6.47
N LEU A 13 -1.31 -9.93 -5.32
CA LEU A 13 0.13 -9.69 -5.14
C LEU A 13 0.90 -11.01 -4.96
N PRO A 14 2.12 -11.10 -5.52
CA PRO A 14 2.98 -12.25 -5.34
C PRO A 14 3.63 -12.26 -3.95
N GLU A 15 3.90 -13.46 -3.45
CA GLU A 15 4.72 -13.70 -2.24
C GLU A 15 6.21 -13.73 -2.61
N GLN A 16 6.67 -12.67 -3.28
CA GLN A 16 8.04 -12.56 -3.78
C GLN A 16 8.62 -11.18 -3.50
N PRO A 17 9.96 -11.04 -3.47
CA PRO A 17 10.62 -9.75 -3.34
C PRO A 17 10.29 -8.84 -4.50
N GLY A 18 10.20 -7.53 -4.23
CA GLY A 18 9.93 -6.56 -5.27
C GLY A 18 9.82 -5.14 -4.75
N VAL A 19 9.43 -4.26 -5.67
CA VAL A 19 9.14 -2.85 -5.41
C VAL A 19 7.66 -2.61 -5.71
N TYR A 20 7.02 -1.80 -4.88
CA TYR A 20 5.64 -1.34 -5.06
C TYR A 20 5.58 0.18 -4.96
N LEU A 21 4.56 0.76 -5.56
CA LEU A 21 4.34 2.21 -5.56
C LEU A 21 2.91 2.50 -5.16
N PHE A 22 2.69 3.55 -4.37
CA PHE A 22 1.36 4.13 -4.23
C PHE A 22 1.25 5.34 -5.13
N SER A 23 0.09 5.50 -5.74
CA SER A 23 -0.25 6.65 -6.58
C SER A 23 -1.44 7.42 -6.01
N ASN A 24 -1.46 8.73 -6.22
CA ASN A 24 -2.59 9.59 -5.86
C ASN A 24 -3.70 9.56 -6.94
N ALA A 25 -4.73 10.37 -6.75
CA ALA A 25 -5.84 10.50 -7.69
C ALA A 25 -5.47 11.02 -9.09
N ALA A 26 -4.38 11.78 -9.17
CA ALA A 26 -3.85 12.29 -10.44
C ALA A 26 -2.96 11.25 -11.14
N GLY A 27 -2.75 10.06 -10.54
CA GLY A 27 -1.86 9.03 -11.05
C GLY A 27 -0.38 9.28 -10.75
N GLU A 28 -0.06 10.28 -9.92
CA GLU A 28 1.32 10.59 -9.55
C GLU A 28 1.80 9.63 -8.45
N THR A 29 3.03 9.16 -8.55
CA THR A 29 3.64 8.32 -7.52
C THR A 29 3.96 9.12 -6.28
N VAL A 30 3.32 8.79 -5.16
CA VAL A 30 3.49 9.46 -3.86
C VAL A 30 4.39 8.68 -2.91
N TYR A 31 4.57 7.39 -3.16
CA TYR A 31 5.43 6.54 -2.33
C TYR A 31 5.96 5.36 -3.13
N VAL A 32 7.21 4.99 -2.86
CA VAL A 32 7.84 3.78 -3.38
C VAL A 32 8.41 2.99 -2.20
N GLY A 33 8.05 1.71 -2.12
CA GLY A 33 8.54 0.80 -1.09
C GLY A 33 9.15 -0.46 -1.71
N LYS A 34 10.13 -1.04 -1.01
CA LYS A 34 10.69 -2.35 -1.34
C LYS A 34 10.31 -3.37 -0.28
N ALA A 35 10.09 -4.62 -0.69
CA ALA A 35 9.70 -5.70 0.21
C ALA A 35 10.40 -7.01 -0.15
N ARG A 36 10.56 -7.88 0.85
CA ARG A 36 10.92 -9.29 0.64
C ARG A 36 9.73 -10.13 0.17
N SER A 37 8.51 -9.69 0.47
CA SER A 37 7.25 -10.25 0.01
C SER A 37 6.30 -9.09 -0.22
N LEU A 38 5.92 -8.85 -1.47
CA LEU A 38 5.00 -7.76 -1.82
C LEU A 38 3.65 -7.94 -1.12
N ARG A 39 3.11 -9.16 -1.13
CA ARG A 39 1.85 -9.49 -0.44
C ARG A 39 1.88 -9.14 1.05
N ASP A 40 2.90 -9.59 1.78
CA ASP A 40 2.97 -9.36 3.23
C ASP A 40 3.18 -7.89 3.56
N ARG A 41 3.99 -7.20 2.75
CA ARG A 41 4.23 -5.78 2.95
C ARG A 41 2.96 -4.98 2.78
N VAL A 42 2.20 -5.26 1.73
CA VAL A 42 0.94 -4.54 1.47
C VAL A 42 -0.11 -4.91 2.53
N ARG A 43 -0.16 -6.18 2.95
CA ARG A 43 -1.01 -6.62 4.06
C ARG A 43 -0.73 -5.88 5.37
N SER A 44 0.51 -5.50 5.63
CA SER A 44 0.88 -4.76 6.86
C SER A 44 0.16 -3.42 6.99
N TYR A 45 -0.21 -2.77 5.87
CA TYR A 45 -0.96 -1.52 5.90
C TYR A 45 -2.40 -1.67 6.40
N LEU A 46 -3.01 -2.86 6.26
CA LEU A 46 -4.38 -3.11 6.76
C LEU A 46 -4.48 -3.00 8.28
N GLY A 47 -3.40 -3.32 9.00
CA GLY A 47 -3.32 -3.24 10.45
C GLY A 47 -2.54 -2.05 10.99
N ALA A 48 -1.99 -1.21 10.11
CA ALA A 48 -1.16 -0.07 10.49
C ALA A 48 -1.93 1.26 10.56
N ALA A 49 -3.23 1.26 10.26
CA ALA A 49 -4.08 2.43 10.40
C ALA A 49 -4.10 2.90 11.87
N GLY A 50 -3.65 4.13 12.11
CA GLY A 50 -3.52 4.71 13.45
C GLY A 50 -2.24 4.33 14.20
N ALA A 51 -1.33 3.57 13.60
CA ALA A 51 -0.08 3.16 14.24
C ALA A 51 1.09 4.11 13.95
N ASP A 52 1.05 4.83 12.83
CA ASP A 52 2.12 5.72 12.39
C ASP A 52 1.56 6.88 11.54
N PRO A 53 1.79 8.16 11.94
CA PRO A 53 1.23 9.33 11.26
C PRO A 53 1.59 9.42 9.77
N LYS A 54 2.79 8.94 9.40
CA LYS A 54 3.24 8.94 8.00
C LYS A 54 2.48 7.91 7.17
N THR A 55 2.26 6.74 7.74
CA THR A 55 1.47 5.68 7.12
C THR A 55 0.02 6.10 6.93
N ASP A 56 -0.55 6.79 7.92
CA ASP A 56 -1.91 7.33 7.83
C ASP A 56 -2.02 8.42 6.75
N ALA A 57 -1.06 9.35 6.70
CA ALA A 57 -1.01 10.37 5.65
C ALA A 57 -0.90 9.74 4.25
N LEU A 58 -0.04 8.73 4.10
CA LEU A 58 0.10 7.98 2.85
C LEU A 58 -1.21 7.30 2.43
N LEU A 59 -1.88 6.60 3.35
CA LEU A 59 -3.13 5.89 3.05
C LEU A 59 -4.30 6.86 2.79
N ALA A 60 -4.26 8.06 3.37
CA ALA A 60 -5.23 9.12 3.09
C ALA A 60 -5.07 9.67 1.66
N GLU A 61 -3.83 9.88 1.20
CA GLU A 61 -3.52 10.44 -0.12
C GLU A 61 -3.60 9.41 -1.26
N ALA A 62 -3.16 8.17 -0.99
CA ALA A 62 -3.11 7.13 -2.01
C ALA A 62 -4.51 6.77 -2.54
N GLN A 63 -4.62 6.56 -3.84
CA GLN A 63 -5.79 5.98 -4.52
C GLN A 63 -5.45 4.67 -5.23
N GLY A 64 -4.19 4.42 -5.57
CA GLY A 64 -3.76 3.20 -6.27
C GLY A 64 -2.47 2.60 -5.72
N LEU A 65 -2.26 1.31 -6.00
CA LEU A 65 -1.08 0.51 -5.69
C LEU A 65 -0.70 -0.34 -6.92
#